data_AF-A0A965BX19-F1
#
_entry.id   AF-A0A965BX19-F1
#
_cell.length_a   1.000
_cell.length_b   1.000
_cell.length_c   1.000
_cell.angle_alpha   90.00
_cell.angle_beta   90.00
_cell.angle_gamma   90.00
#
_symmetry.space_group_name_H-M   'P 1'
#
loop_
_entity.id
_entity.type
_entity.pdbx_description
1 polymer ?
#
loop_
_entity_poly.entity_id
_entity_poly.type
_entity_poly.pdbx_seq_one_letter_code
_entity_poly.pdbx_strand_id
1 'polypeptide(L)' 'MEIPHSQLSDEALRAIIEEFISREGSEYGLIEYSFEEKVSHVIKQLERGEVVVTFDAVSETCNLMPSR' A
#
# COMPACT_ATOMS: atom_id res chain seq x y z
N MET A 1 12.87 -0.62 -6.97
CA MET A 1 12.55 0.18 -8.17
C MET A 1 11.13 0.69 -8.01
N GLU A 2 10.87 1.99 -8.16
CA GLU A 2 9.49 2.48 -8.12
C GLU A 2 8.76 2.13 -9.42
N ILE A 3 7.56 1.57 -9.30
CA ILE A 3 6.69 1.23 -10.42
C ILE A 3 5.31 1.86 -10.22
N PRO A 4 4.58 2.22 -11.28
CA PRO A 4 3.22 2.70 -11.13
C PRO A 4 2.30 1.57 -10.64
N HIS A 5 1.44 1.89 -9.68
CA HIS A 5 0.48 0.92 -9.12
C HIS A 5 -0.48 0.34 -10.18
N SER A 6 -0.71 1.05 -11.28
CA SER A 6 -1.51 0.60 -12.43
C SER A 6 -0.87 -0.54 -13.24
N GLN A 7 0.39 -0.89 -12.99
CA GLN A 7 1.02 -2.07 -13.57
C GLN A 7 0.74 -3.36 -12.77
N LEU A 8 0.19 -3.24 -11.56
CA LEU A 8 -0.21 -4.39 -10.76
C LEU A 8 -1.65 -4.79 -11.11
N SER A 9 -1.94 -6.09 -11.00
CA SER A 9 -3.33 -6.55 -10.98
C SER A 9 -4.03 -6.07 -9.72
N ASP A 10 -5.35 -5.92 -9.77
CA ASP A 10 -6.15 -5.52 -8.61
C ASP A 10 -5.92 -6.45 -7.40
N GLU A 11 -5.74 -7.75 -7.65
CA GLU A 11 -5.42 -8.75 -6.61
C GLU A 11 -4.05 -8.49 -5.97
N ALA A 12 -3.02 -8.24 -6.79
CA ALA A 12 -1.67 -7.98 -6.28
C ALA A 12 -1.61 -6.65 -5.53
N LEU A 13 -2.23 -5.61 -6.08
CA LEU A 13 -2.34 -4.30 -5.44
C LEU A 13 -3.07 -4.40 -4.10
N ARG A 14 -4.19 -5.14 -4.05
CA ARG A 14 -4.92 -5.38 -2.80
C ARG A 14 -4.01 -6.10 -1.81
N ALA A 15 -3.40 -7.22 -2.18
CA ALA A 15 -2.56 -8.01 -1.28
C ALA A 15 -1.41 -7.19 -0.64
N ILE A 16 -0.73 -6.32 -1.40
CA ILE A 16 0.33 -5.46 -0.85
C ILE A 16 -0.21 -4.32 0.02
N ILE A 17 -1.41 -3.80 -0.28
CA ILE A 17 -2.10 -2.83 0.58
C ILE A 17 -2.48 -3.47 1.92
N GLU A 18 -3.03 -4.68 1.88
CA GLU A 18 -3.38 -5.46 3.07
C GLU A 18 -2.15 -5.70 3.94
N GLU A 19 -1.02 -6.09 3.33
CA GLU A 19 0.24 -6.28 4.03
C GLU A 19 0.77 -4.97 4.63
N PHE A 20 0.71 -3.87 3.88
CA PHE A 20 1.12 -2.55 4.35
C PHE A 20 0.31 -2.08 5.55
N ILE A 21 -1.02 -2.22 5.50
CA ILE A 21 -1.92 -1.90 6.61
C ILE A 21 -1.65 -2.80 7.83
N SER A 22 -1.37 -4.08 7.59
CA SER A 22 -1.05 -5.03 8.66
C SER A 22 0.28 -4.70 9.35
N ARG A 23 1.26 -4.17 8.62
CA ARG A 23 2.58 -3.77 9.14
C ARG A 23 2.55 -2.43 9.87
N GLU A 24 1.79 -1.45 9.36
CA GLU A 24 1.52 -0.15 10.01
C GLU A 24 0.53 -0.28 11.18
N GLY A 25 0.03 -1.49 11.44
CA GLY A 25 -0.98 -1.82 12.44
C GLY A 25 -0.50 -1.64 13.87
N SER A 26 -0.42 -0.39 14.33
CA SER A 26 -0.49 0.05 15.73
C SER A 26 -0.84 1.54 15.88
N GLU A 27 -0.68 2.36 14.84
CA GLU A 27 -0.73 3.84 14.97
C GLU A 27 -1.83 4.55 14.17
N TYR A 28 -2.67 3.83 13.43
CA TYR A 28 -3.93 4.40 12.94
C TYR A 28 -4.85 4.56 14.16
N GLY A 29 -4.83 5.76 14.74
CA GLY A 29 -5.25 6.08 16.12
C GLY A 29 -6.67 5.71 16.54
N LEU A 30 -7.15 6.36 17.61
CA LEU A 30 -8.35 6.04 18.43
C LEU A 30 -9.69 5.75 17.69
N ILE A 31 -9.75 5.83 16.36
CA ILE A 31 -10.89 5.48 15.53
C ILE A 31 -10.61 4.15 14.82
N GLU A 32 -11.39 3.12 15.15
CA GLU A 32 -11.40 1.84 14.44
C GLU A 32 -11.96 2.01 13.03
N TYR A 33 -11.10 2.32 12.07
CA TYR A 33 -11.45 2.22 10.65
C TYR A 33 -11.61 0.75 10.27
N SER A 34 -12.66 0.45 9.49
CA SER A 34 -12.79 -0.87 8.88
C SER A 34 -11.61 -1.13 7.94
N PHE A 35 -11.35 -2.41 7.67
CA PHE A 35 -10.28 -2.78 6.76
C PHE A 35 -10.44 -2.15 5.36
N GLU A 36 -11.67 -2.09 4.86
CA GLU A 36 -11.97 -1.48 3.55
C GLU A 36 -11.73 0.05 3.55
N GLU A 37 -12.04 0.74 4.65
CA GLU A 37 -11.73 2.16 4.80
C GLU A 37 -10.22 2.41 4.75
N LYS A 38 -9.43 1.55 5.41
CA LYS A 38 -7.96 1.62 5.37
C LYS A 38 -7.43 1.39 3.96
N VAL A 39 -7.96 0.39 3.25
CA VAL A 39 -7.60 0.13 1.84
C VAL A 39 -7.90 1.36 0.98
N SER A 40 -9.10 1.95 1.09
CA SER A 40 -9.46 3.16 0.35
C SER A 40 -8.51 4.32 0.67
N HIS A 41 -8.06 4.44 1.91
CA HIS A 41 -7.14 5.49 2.31
C HIS A 41 -5.74 5.31 1.70
N VAL A 42 -5.23 4.09 1.64
CA VAL A 42 -3.93 3.78 0.99
C VAL A 42 -4.02 4.01 -0.51
N ILE A 43 -5.14 3.67 -1.16
CA ILE A 43 -5.35 3.96 -2.58
C ILE A 43 -5.30 5.47 -2.84
N LYS A 44 -5.96 6.30 -2.01
CA LYS A 44 -5.88 7.76 -2.14
C LYS A 44 -4.47 8.30 -1.94
N GLN A 45 -3.69 7.70 -1.03
CA GLN A 45 -2.27 8.07 -0.84
C GLN A 45 -1.41 7.71 -2.05
N LEU A 46 -1.67 6.56 -2.68
CA LEU A 46 -1.05 6.16 -3.95
C LEU A 46 -1.38 7.14 -5.08
N GLU A 47 -2.64 7.60 -5.18
CA GLU A 47 -3.06 8.61 -6.17
C GLU A 47 -2.40 9.97 -5.94
N ARG A 48 -2.16 10.34 -4.67
CA ARG A 48 -1.50 11.59 -4.29
C ARG A 48 0.03 11.54 -4.37
N GLY A 49 0.60 10.34 -4.53
CA GLY A 49 2.04 10.12 -4.50
C GLY A 49 2.64 10.20 -3.09
N GLU A 50 1.81 10.09 -2.04
CA GLU A 50 2.25 9.99 -0.64
C GLU A 50 2.78 8.58 -0.32
N VAL A 51 2.30 7.57 -1.05
CA VAL A 51 2.79 6.19 -1.01
C VAL A 51 3.15 5.79 -2.44
N VAL A 52 4.21 5.02 -2.59
CA VAL A 52 4.69 4.51 -3.88
C VAL A 52 4.81 2.99 -3.84
N VAL A 53 4.56 2.36 -4.99
CA VAL A 53 4.82 0.93 -5.17
C VAL A 53 6.28 0.76 -5.52
N THR A 54 6.95 -0.10 -4.77
CA THR A 54 8.33 -0.51 -5.01
C THR A 54 8.36 -1.98 -5.39
N PHE A 55 9.07 -2.28 -6.47
CA PHE A 55 9.39 -3.63 -6.90
C PHE A 55 10.83 -3.97 -6.52
N ASP A 56 11.00 -5.10 -5.86
CA ASP A 56 12.29 -5.72 -5.60
C ASP A 56 12.53 -6.85 -6.61
N ALA A 57 13.55 -6.68 -7.46
CA ALA A 57 13.87 -7.64 -8.50
C ALA A 57 14.61 -8.89 -7.99
N VAL A 58 15.10 -8.87 -6.74
CA VAL A 58 15.83 -10.00 -6.14
C VAL A 58 14.85 -10.99 -5.52
N SER A 59 13.85 -10.50 -4.79
CA SER A 59 12.77 -11.32 -4.25
C SER A 59 11.56 -11.44 -5.16
N GLU A 60 11.53 -10.71 -6.28
CA GLU A 60 10.40 -10.63 -7.21
C GLU A 60 9.09 -10.23 -6.51
N THR A 61 9.18 -9.32 -5.54
CA THR A 61 8.04 -8.89 -4.72
C THR A 61 7.75 -7.40 -4.87
N CYS A 62 6.47 -7.06 -4.74
CA CYS A 62 5.99 -5.68 -4.68
C CYS A 62 5.72 -5.29 -3.23
N ASN A 63 6.07 -4.07 -2.86
CA ASN A 63 5.83 -3.51 -1.53
C ASN A 63 5.39 -2.05 -1.66
N LEU A 64 4.70 -1.56 -0.63
CA LEU A 64 4.34 -0.15 -0.51
C LEU A 64 5.31 0.57 0.43
N MET A 65 5.74 1.76 0.06
CA MET A 65 6.59 2.61 0.88
C MET A 65 6.07 4.06 0.90
N PRO A 66 6.13 4.76 2.03
CA PRO A 66 5.86 6.19 2.08
C PRO A 66 6.86 6.95 1.21
N SER A 67 6.35 7.84 0.36
CA SER A 67 7.13 8.81 -0.39
C SER A 67 7.60 9.90 0.59
N ARG A 68 8.92 10.08 0.73
CA ARG A 68 9.52 11.07 1.66
C ARG A 68 9.68 12.44 1.02
#